data_AF-A0A2V9NZZ3-F1
#
_entry.id   AF-A0A2V9NZZ3-F1
#
_cell.length_a   1.000
_cell.length_b   1.000
_cell.length_c   1.000
_cell.angle_alpha   90.00
_cell.angle_beta   90.00
_cell.angle_gamma   90.00
#
_symmetry.space_group_name_H-M   'P 1'
#
loop_
_entity.id
_entity.type
_entity.pdbx_description
1 polymer ?
#
loop_
_entity_poly.entity_id
_entity_poly.type
_entity_poly.pdbx_seq_one_letter_code
_entity_poly.pdbx_strand_id
1 'polypeptide(L)'
;VVECEAIAGEEMDEGPFGEWTGYYASSMRPEPIMKVKRLYHRNNPIILGAPPTRPPCEFNYMRCFMRSALIWQQMEAAGIPDIQGVWCHEAGGARLLTIVSIKQRYPGHAKQAGMVAAYCHAGGYLGRYVVVVDDDIDVTNTNDVLWALTTRSNPEIDIETIRR
;
A
#
# COMPACT_ATOMS: atom_id res chain seq x y z
N VAL A 1 5.88 4.71 -27.93
CA VAL A 1 7.25 4.57 -27.39
C VAL A 1 7.94 5.92 -27.52
N VAL A 2 8.45 6.45 -26.42
CA VAL A 2 9.25 7.68 -26.40
C VAL A 2 10.70 7.25 -26.23
N GLU A 3 11.54 7.52 -27.23
CA GLU A 3 12.98 7.35 -27.10
C GLU A 3 13.58 8.69 -26.66
N CYS A 4 14.33 8.67 -25.57
CA CYS A 4 14.89 9.85 -24.94
C CYS A 4 16.26 9.55 -24.33
N GLU A 5 17.04 10.59 -24.10
CA GLU A 5 18.29 10.54 -23.31
C GLU A 5 18.15 11.44 -22.08
N ALA A 6 18.64 10.98 -20.94
CA ALA A 6 18.83 11.84 -19.77
C ALA A 6 20.12 12.64 -19.99
N ILE A 7 20.07 13.96 -19.85
CA ILE A 7 21.26 14.81 -20.00
C ILE A 7 21.85 15.05 -18.62
N ALA A 8 23.07 14.56 -18.40
CA ALA A 8 23.74 14.70 -17.11
C ALA A 8 23.95 16.18 -16.76
N GLY A 9 23.53 16.59 -15.57
CA GLY A 9 23.69 17.95 -15.05
C GLY A 9 22.69 18.98 -15.60
N GLU A 10 21.75 18.58 -16.47
CA GLU A 10 20.64 19.44 -16.88
C GLU A 10 19.37 19.06 -16.12
N GLU A 11 18.83 20.03 -15.40
CA GLU A 11 17.64 19.89 -14.58
C GLU A 11 16.65 21.02 -14.90
N MET A 12 15.36 20.75 -14.65
CA MET A 12 14.31 21.76 -14.72
C MET A 12 13.36 21.55 -13.54
N ASP A 13 12.80 22.66 -13.08
CA ASP A 13 11.80 22.65 -12.01
C ASP A 13 10.58 21.81 -12.41
N GLU A 14 10.31 20.75 -11.63
CA GLU A 14 9.17 19.85 -11.77
C GLU A 14 8.15 20.07 -10.65
N GLY A 15 6.86 19.96 -10.98
CA GLY A 15 5.76 20.10 -10.03
C GLY A 15 5.37 21.55 -9.72
N PRO A 16 4.62 21.79 -8.63
CA PRO A 16 4.08 20.78 -7.71
C PRO A 16 2.95 19.98 -8.37
N PHE A 17 2.88 18.68 -8.08
CA PHE A 17 1.79 17.81 -8.53
C PHE A 17 1.01 17.23 -7.36
N GLY A 18 -0.27 16.91 -7.63
CA GLY A 18 -1.04 16.06 -6.74
C GLY A 18 -0.41 14.66 -6.74
N GLU A 19 -0.23 14.09 -5.57
CA GLU A 19 0.40 12.78 -5.38
C GLU A 19 -0.61 11.71 -4.99
N TRP A 20 -0.17 10.46 -5.01
CA TRP A 20 -0.99 9.28 -4.69
C TRP A 20 -1.65 9.32 -3.30
N THR A 21 -1.26 10.23 -2.41
CA THR A 21 -1.88 10.45 -1.10
C THR A 21 -3.15 11.30 -1.20
N GLY A 22 -3.42 11.92 -2.35
CA GLY A 22 -4.51 12.88 -2.54
C GLY A 22 -4.15 14.32 -2.19
N TYR A 23 -2.89 14.62 -1.92
CA TYR A 23 -2.38 15.95 -1.57
C TYR A 23 -1.29 16.38 -2.55
N TYR A 24 -1.03 17.67 -2.64
CA TYR A 24 0.23 18.17 -3.18
C TYR A 24 1.33 17.85 -2.17
N ALA A 25 2.21 16.88 -2.48
CA ALA A 25 3.13 16.31 -1.50
C ALA A 25 4.57 16.81 -1.63
N SER A 26 4.95 17.39 -2.77
CA SER A 26 6.26 18.02 -2.98
C SER A 26 6.08 19.47 -3.41
N SER A 27 6.98 20.32 -2.90
CA SER A 27 7.25 21.59 -3.55
C SER A 27 7.89 21.34 -4.91
N MET A 28 7.86 22.36 -5.75
CA MET A 28 8.64 22.37 -6.98
C MET A 28 10.12 22.08 -6.67
N ARG A 29 10.76 21.22 -7.46
CA ARG A 29 12.18 20.88 -7.30
C ARG A 29 12.82 20.60 -8.65
N PRO A 30 14.13 20.86 -8.79
CA PRO A 30 14.84 20.49 -10.00
C PRO A 30 14.87 18.97 -10.15
N GLU A 31 14.45 18.49 -11.32
CA GLU A 31 14.49 17.08 -11.73
C GLU A 31 15.23 16.94 -13.07
N PRO A 32 15.85 15.78 -13.36
CA PRO A 32 16.58 15.55 -14.61
C PRO A 32 15.72 15.74 -15.86
N ILE A 33 16.28 16.40 -16.87
CA ILE A 33 15.60 16.57 -18.16
C ILE A 33 15.78 15.33 -19.03
N MET A 34 14.68 14.83 -19.57
CA MET A 34 14.67 13.80 -20.61
C MET A 34 14.52 14.46 -21.98
N LYS A 35 15.60 14.49 -22.78
CA LYS A 35 15.54 15.01 -24.15
C LYS A 35 14.98 13.98 -25.10
N VAL A 36 13.76 14.23 -25.58
CA VAL A 36 13.08 13.36 -26.55
C VAL A 36 13.84 13.38 -27.88
N LYS A 37 14.25 12.19 -28.34
CA LYS A 37 14.90 11.99 -29.64
C LYS A 37 13.92 11.58 -30.70
N ARG A 38 13.01 10.67 -30.36
CA ARG A 38 12.06 10.06 -31.31
C ARG A 38 10.78 9.66 -30.60
N LEU A 39 9.67 9.70 -31.35
CA LEU A 39 8.36 9.26 -30.91
C LEU A 39 7.81 8.24 -31.91
N TYR A 40 7.49 7.05 -31.43
CA TYR A 40 6.90 5.98 -32.24
C TYR A 40 5.51 5.65 -31.71
N HIS A 41 4.52 5.58 -32.61
CA HIS A 41 3.15 5.22 -32.24
C HIS A 41 2.44 4.48 -33.39
N ARG A 42 1.33 3.80 -33.07
CA ARG A 42 0.46 3.16 -34.05
C ARG A 42 -0.37 4.21 -34.80
N ASN A 43 -0.94 3.83 -35.95
CA ASN A 43 -2.03 4.60 -36.55
C ASN A 43 -3.22 4.64 -35.57
N ASN A 44 -3.81 5.82 -35.37
CA ASN A 44 -4.83 6.09 -34.35
C ASN A 44 -4.38 5.73 -32.91
N PRO A 45 -3.44 6.49 -32.31
CA PRO A 45 -2.88 6.16 -31.01
C PRO A 45 -3.87 6.39 -29.86
N ILE A 46 -3.83 5.51 -28.86
CA ILE A 46 -4.50 5.70 -27.57
C ILE A 46 -3.43 6.13 -26.56
N ILE A 47 -3.64 7.29 -25.91
CA ILE A 47 -2.77 7.77 -24.84
C ILE A 47 -3.39 7.35 -23.51
N LEU A 48 -2.81 6.33 -22.88
CA LEU A 48 -3.23 5.88 -21.55
C LEU A 48 -2.58 6.77 -20.48
N GLY A 49 -3.40 7.38 -19.63
CA GLY A 49 -2.97 8.09 -18.45
C GLY A 49 -3.38 7.35 -17.18
N ALA A 50 -2.56 7.44 -16.14
CA ALA A 50 -2.88 6.99 -14.79
C ALA A 50 -2.54 8.12 -13.81
N PRO A 51 -3.26 9.27 -13.88
CA PRO A 51 -2.95 10.40 -13.02
C PRO A 51 -3.12 10.00 -11.55
N PRO A 52 -2.20 10.42 -10.67
CA PRO A 52 -2.40 10.27 -9.23
C PRO A 52 -3.62 11.07 -8.80
N THR A 53 -4.49 10.44 -8.02
CA THR A 53 -5.64 11.09 -7.39
C THR A 53 -5.70 10.68 -5.92
N ARG A 54 -6.60 11.32 -5.16
CA ARG A 54 -6.98 10.81 -3.84
C ARG A 54 -7.41 9.35 -3.98
N PRO A 55 -6.85 8.42 -3.18
CA PRO A 55 -7.29 7.03 -3.20
C PRO A 55 -8.78 6.88 -2.82
N PRO A 56 -9.47 5.87 -3.37
CA PRO A 56 -8.94 4.88 -4.30
C PRO A 56 -8.89 5.37 -5.76
N CYS A 57 -7.86 4.96 -6.49
CA CYS A 57 -7.76 5.07 -7.95
C CYS A 57 -7.30 3.75 -8.57
N GLU A 58 -7.41 3.63 -9.90
CA GLU A 58 -7.05 2.41 -10.68
C GLU A 58 -5.72 1.78 -10.24
N PHE A 59 -4.70 2.62 -10.04
CA PHE A 59 -3.38 2.17 -9.64
C PHE A 59 -3.33 1.57 -8.23
N ASN A 60 -4.20 2.03 -7.31
CA ASN A 60 -4.30 1.47 -5.98
C ASN A 60 -4.83 0.04 -6.03
N TYR A 61 -5.91 -0.22 -6.78
CA TYR A 61 -6.52 -1.55 -6.85
C TYR A 61 -5.53 -2.62 -7.30
N MET A 62 -4.77 -2.36 -8.37
CA MET A 62 -3.72 -3.28 -8.83
C MET A 62 -2.67 -3.53 -7.73
N ARG A 63 -2.27 -2.48 -7.00
CA ARG A 63 -1.27 -2.58 -5.93
C ARG A 63 -1.79 -3.25 -4.67
N CYS A 64 -3.08 -3.17 -4.38
CA CYS A 64 -3.70 -3.85 -3.24
C CYS A 64 -3.43 -5.35 -3.34
N PHE A 65 -3.70 -5.98 -4.49
CA PHE A 65 -3.42 -7.41 -4.71
C PHE A 65 -1.93 -7.74 -4.56
N MET A 66 -1.08 -7.00 -5.27
CA MET A 66 0.36 -7.27 -5.28
C MET A 66 0.97 -7.16 -3.87
N ARG A 67 0.65 -6.10 -3.13
CA ARG A 67 1.22 -5.87 -1.80
C ARG A 67 0.66 -6.83 -0.76
N SER A 68 -0.63 -7.15 -0.85
CA SER A 68 -1.26 -8.14 0.03
C SER A 68 -0.60 -9.51 -0.10
N ALA A 69 -0.38 -9.97 -1.33
CA ALA A 69 0.29 -11.24 -1.60
C ALA A 69 1.74 -11.26 -1.08
N LEU A 70 2.49 -10.17 -1.25
CA LEU A 70 3.85 -10.06 -0.75
C LEU A 70 3.93 -10.08 0.78
N ILE A 71 3.02 -9.38 1.47
CA ILE A 71 2.95 -9.39 2.93
C ILE A 71 2.57 -10.79 3.42
N TRP A 72 1.55 -11.42 2.83
CA TRP A 72 1.16 -12.80 3.15
C TRP A 72 2.35 -13.75 3.05
N GLN A 73 3.03 -13.77 1.90
CA GLN A 73 4.18 -14.64 1.67
C GLN A 73 5.28 -14.44 2.73
N GLN A 74 5.54 -13.19 3.11
CA GLN A 74 6.56 -12.86 4.12
C GLN A 74 6.13 -13.26 5.53
N MET A 75 4.84 -13.17 5.85
CA MET A 75 4.31 -13.64 7.13
C MET A 75 4.37 -15.17 7.24
N GLU A 76 4.05 -15.90 6.17
CA GLU A 76 4.23 -17.35 6.11
C GLU A 76 5.70 -17.75 6.27
N ALA A 77 6.60 -17.06 5.55
CA ALA A 77 8.05 -17.29 5.66
C ALA A 77 8.59 -17.00 7.07
N ALA A 78 7.96 -16.08 7.80
CA ALA A 78 8.26 -15.79 9.20
C ALA A 78 7.60 -16.78 10.20
N GLY A 79 6.85 -17.77 9.70
CA GLY A 79 6.25 -18.84 10.50
C GLY A 79 4.94 -18.46 11.19
N ILE A 80 4.22 -17.44 10.72
CA ILE A 80 2.88 -17.14 11.23
C ILE A 80 1.90 -18.19 10.71
N PRO A 81 1.29 -19.01 11.58
CA PRO A 81 0.34 -20.02 11.14
C PRO A 81 -1.03 -19.42 10.82
N ASP A 82 -1.84 -20.15 10.05
CA ASP A 82 -3.29 -19.90 9.96
C ASP A 82 -3.72 -18.50 9.49
N ILE A 83 -2.92 -17.88 8.62
CA ILE A 83 -3.33 -16.68 7.89
C ILE A 83 -4.48 -17.05 6.95
N GLN A 84 -5.60 -16.34 7.05
CA GLN A 84 -6.78 -16.54 6.21
C GLN A 84 -6.98 -15.43 5.19
N GLY A 85 -6.43 -14.24 5.47
CA GLY A 85 -6.59 -13.06 4.63
C GLY A 85 -5.47 -12.06 4.87
N VAL A 86 -4.99 -11.42 3.81
CA VAL A 86 -4.20 -10.19 3.91
C VAL A 86 -4.77 -9.22 2.88
N TRP A 87 -5.03 -7.98 3.28
CA TRP A 87 -5.51 -6.94 2.39
C TRP A 87 -4.87 -5.59 2.71
N CYS A 88 -4.10 -5.05 1.76
CA CYS A 88 -3.65 -3.67 1.78
C CYS A 88 -4.76 -2.77 1.25
N HIS A 89 -5.51 -2.13 2.15
CA HIS A 89 -6.72 -1.39 1.81
C HIS A 89 -6.42 -0.18 0.92
N GLU A 90 -7.24 0.00 -0.11
CA GLU A 90 -7.18 1.04 -1.11
C GLU A 90 -7.33 2.46 -0.53
N ALA A 91 -8.08 2.65 0.55
CA ALA A 91 -8.15 3.91 1.28
C ALA A 91 -6.77 4.34 1.83
N GLY A 92 -5.89 3.37 2.13
CA GLY A 92 -4.50 3.57 2.52
C GLY A 92 -3.54 3.63 1.34
N GLY A 93 -4.01 3.84 0.10
CA GLY A 93 -3.16 3.87 -1.08
C GLY A 93 -2.42 2.55 -1.33
N ALA A 94 -3.03 1.43 -0.93
CA ALA A 94 -2.48 0.07 -0.96
C ALA A 94 -1.22 -0.14 -0.08
N ARG A 95 -0.92 0.73 0.88
CA ARG A 95 0.27 0.56 1.74
C ARG A 95 0.16 1.09 3.17
N LEU A 96 -0.65 2.12 3.40
CA LEU A 96 -0.73 2.79 4.71
C LEU A 96 -1.55 1.98 5.73
N LEU A 97 -2.51 1.18 5.26
CA LEU A 97 -3.39 0.32 6.05
C LEU A 97 -3.32 -1.11 5.52
N THR A 98 -2.91 -2.04 6.38
CA THR A 98 -2.92 -3.47 6.11
C THR A 98 -3.89 -4.15 7.07
N ILE A 99 -4.72 -5.04 6.56
CA ILE A 99 -5.64 -5.85 7.33
C ILE A 99 -5.23 -7.30 7.18
N VAL A 100 -5.16 -8.04 8.28
CA VAL A 100 -4.79 -9.45 8.33
C VAL A 100 -5.91 -10.21 9.02
N SER A 101 -6.41 -11.26 8.40
CA SER A 101 -7.30 -12.23 9.04
C SER A 101 -6.50 -13.47 9.41
N ILE A 102 -6.68 -13.94 10.65
CA ILE A 102 -6.06 -15.15 11.18
C ILE A 102 -7.11 -16.04 11.82
N LYS A 103 -6.88 -17.35 11.78
CA LYS A 103 -7.56 -18.27 12.70
C LYS A 103 -6.79 -18.33 14.02
N GLN A 104 -7.40 -17.82 15.08
CA GLN A 104 -6.76 -17.67 16.37
C GLN A 104 -6.35 -19.04 16.96
N ARG A 105 -5.05 -19.23 17.27
CA ARG A 105 -4.51 -20.49 17.82
C ARG A 105 -4.05 -20.40 19.27
N TYR A 106 -3.51 -19.27 19.69
CA TYR A 106 -2.91 -19.11 21.02
C TYR A 106 -2.95 -17.64 21.48
N PRO A 107 -2.97 -17.37 22.80
CA PRO A 107 -2.85 -16.01 23.32
C PRO A 107 -1.61 -15.31 22.76
N GLY A 108 -1.80 -14.11 22.21
CA GLY A 108 -0.72 -13.35 21.56
C GLY A 108 -0.53 -13.62 20.07
N HIS A 109 -1.25 -14.57 19.45
CA HIS A 109 -1.17 -14.85 18.02
C HIS A 109 -1.46 -13.60 17.16
N ALA A 110 -2.53 -12.86 17.47
CA ALA A 110 -2.86 -11.60 16.80
C ALA A 110 -1.74 -10.55 16.92
N LYS A 111 -1.13 -10.41 18.10
CA LYS A 111 0.00 -9.49 18.31
C LYS A 111 1.21 -9.91 17.48
N GLN A 112 1.54 -11.20 17.45
CA GLN A 112 2.65 -11.71 16.65
C GLN A 112 2.42 -11.48 15.14
N ALA A 113 1.23 -11.82 14.63
CA ALA A 113 0.85 -11.59 13.25
C ALA A 113 0.91 -10.10 12.88
N GLY A 114 0.37 -9.23 13.73
CA GLY A 114 0.39 -7.78 13.52
C GLY A 114 1.80 -7.20 13.48
N MET A 115 2.68 -7.62 14.40
CA MET A 115 4.08 -7.18 14.44
C MET A 115 4.86 -7.64 13.20
N VAL A 116 4.69 -8.90 12.78
CA VAL A 116 5.36 -9.41 11.57
C VAL A 116 4.83 -8.70 10.32
N ALA A 117 3.52 -8.50 10.20
CA ALA A 117 2.94 -7.75 9.08
C ALA A 117 3.46 -6.30 9.03
N ALA A 118 3.63 -5.65 10.19
CA ALA A 118 4.15 -4.29 10.28
C ALA A 118 5.65 -4.16 9.92
N TYR A 119 6.46 -5.18 10.24
CA TYR A 119 7.92 -5.12 10.08
C TYR A 119 8.50 -5.92 8.91
N CYS A 120 7.70 -6.78 8.27
CA CYS A 120 8.14 -7.46 7.06
C CYS A 120 8.48 -6.43 5.97
N HIS A 121 9.37 -6.80 5.04
CA HIS A 121 9.89 -5.87 4.04
C HIS A 121 8.79 -5.17 3.23
N ALA A 122 7.73 -5.90 2.86
CA ALA A 122 6.61 -5.36 2.12
C ALA A 122 5.74 -4.42 2.98
N GLY A 123 5.46 -4.78 4.23
CA GLY A 123 4.59 -4.02 5.14
C GLY A 123 5.25 -2.80 5.79
N GLY A 124 6.54 -2.89 6.12
CA GLY A 124 7.30 -1.81 6.76
C GLY A 124 7.52 -0.59 5.86
N TYR A 125 7.31 -0.71 4.56
CA TYR A 125 7.40 0.43 3.63
C TYR A 125 6.14 1.30 3.72
N LEU A 126 6.24 2.38 4.52
CA LEU A 126 5.19 3.39 4.75
C LEU A 126 3.93 2.87 5.44
N GLY A 127 3.92 1.64 5.97
CA GLY A 127 2.83 1.14 6.80
C GLY A 127 2.57 2.05 8.00
N ARG A 128 1.31 2.42 8.23
CA ARG A 128 0.90 3.21 9.39
C ARG A 128 0.00 2.43 10.35
N TYR A 129 -0.86 1.58 9.79
CA TYR A 129 -1.81 0.79 10.56
C TYR A 129 -1.78 -0.66 10.08
N VAL A 130 -1.77 -1.58 11.04
CA VAL A 130 -2.06 -3.00 10.83
C VAL A 130 -3.25 -3.35 11.71
N VAL A 131 -4.29 -3.91 11.12
CA VAL A 131 -5.46 -4.42 11.84
C VAL A 131 -5.46 -5.93 11.70
N VAL A 132 -5.57 -6.64 12.82
CA VAL A 132 -5.69 -8.10 12.82
C VAL A 132 -7.11 -8.47 13.26
N VAL A 133 -7.76 -9.32 12.47
CA VAL A 133 -9.14 -9.79 12.68
C VAL A 133 -9.18 -11.32 12.65
N ASP A 134 -10.29 -11.89 13.11
CA ASP A 134 -10.53 -13.34 13.08
C ASP A 134 -10.86 -13.85 11.65
N ASP A 135 -10.96 -15.16 11.50
CA ASP A 135 -11.20 -15.88 10.24
C ASP A 135 -12.61 -15.75 9.68
N ASP A 136 -13.55 -15.22 10.45
CA ASP A 136 -14.92 -14.92 10.03
C ASP A 136 -15.08 -13.55 9.37
N ILE A 137 -14.02 -12.74 9.32
CA ILE A 137 -14.04 -11.39 8.77
C ILE A 137 -13.43 -11.38 7.36
N ASP A 138 -14.22 -10.94 6.36
CA ASP A 138 -13.69 -10.66 5.03
C ASP A 138 -12.84 -9.38 5.06
N VAL A 139 -11.53 -9.55 4.93
CA VAL A 139 -10.54 -8.46 4.93
C VAL A 139 -10.71 -7.47 3.78
N THR A 140 -11.44 -7.84 2.72
CA THR A 140 -11.73 -6.97 1.57
C THR A 140 -13.02 -6.17 1.75
N ASN A 141 -13.87 -6.55 2.72
CA ASN A 141 -15.08 -5.82 3.07
C ASN A 141 -14.82 -4.84 4.21
N THR A 142 -14.74 -3.55 3.89
CA THR A 142 -14.51 -2.47 4.86
C THR A 142 -15.50 -2.49 6.02
N ASN A 143 -16.77 -2.83 5.79
CA ASN A 143 -17.77 -2.82 6.85
C ASN A 143 -17.57 -3.96 7.86
N ASP A 144 -17.15 -5.14 7.40
CA ASP A 144 -16.87 -6.27 8.30
C ASP A 144 -15.65 -5.97 9.18
N VAL A 145 -14.62 -5.36 8.59
CA VAL A 145 -13.41 -4.96 9.32
C VAL A 145 -13.72 -3.86 10.35
N LEU A 146 -14.52 -2.85 9.99
CA LEU A 146 -14.92 -1.80 10.92
C LEU A 146 -15.82 -2.32 12.04
N TRP A 147 -16.71 -3.27 11.73
CA TRP A 147 -17.52 -3.94 12.74
C TRP A 147 -16.65 -4.72 13.73
N ALA A 148 -15.69 -5.53 13.24
CA ALA A 148 -14.76 -6.24 14.09
C ALA A 148 -13.92 -5.28 14.95
N LEU A 149 -13.39 -4.21 14.35
CA LEU A 149 -12.60 -3.19 15.05
C LEU A 149 -13.39 -2.55 16.20
N THR A 150 -14.67 -2.23 15.98
CA THR A 150 -15.49 -1.51 16.98
C THR A 150 -16.12 -2.40 18.03
N THR A 151 -16.23 -3.71 17.78
CA THR A 151 -16.92 -4.66 18.69
C THR A 151 -15.98 -5.64 19.39
N ARG A 152 -14.78 -5.86 18.85
CA ARG A 152 -13.81 -6.86 19.35
C ARG A 152 -12.50 -6.27 19.84
N SER A 153 -12.31 -4.95 19.73
CA SER A 153 -11.12 -4.25 20.26
C SER A 153 -11.50 -3.33 21.40
N ASN A 154 -10.75 -3.43 22.49
CA ASN A 154 -10.64 -2.41 23.51
C ASN A 154 -9.42 -1.52 23.22
N PRO A 155 -9.62 -0.24 22.85
CA PRO A 155 -8.53 0.67 22.48
C PRO A 155 -7.44 0.85 23.55
N GLU A 156 -7.73 0.64 24.84
CA GLU A 156 -6.76 0.79 25.92
C GLU A 156 -5.70 -0.31 25.93
N ILE A 157 -6.06 -1.54 25.55
CA ILE A 157 -5.22 -2.72 25.76
C ILE A 157 -4.88 -3.47 24.46
N ASP A 158 -5.69 -3.30 23.40
CA ASP A 158 -5.52 -4.04 22.15
C ASP A 158 -4.78 -3.22 21.07
N ILE A 159 -4.52 -1.93 21.30
CA ILE A 159 -3.75 -1.07 20.38
C ILE A 159 -2.30 -0.97 20.82
N GLU A 160 -1.41 -1.58 20.05
CA GLU A 160 0.04 -1.39 20.21
C GLU A 160 0.51 -0.19 19.38
N THR A 161 1.11 0.82 20.02
CA THR A 161 1.80 1.90 19.30
C THR A 161 3.27 1.59 19.13
N ILE A 162 3.67 1.31 17.89
CA ILE A 162 5.07 1.08 17.53
C ILE A 162 5.73 2.43 17.25
N ARG A 163 6.77 2.77 18.02
CA ARG A 163 7.54 4.00 17.83
C ARG A 163 8.73 3.76 16.91
N ARG A 164 9.08 4.79 16.14
CA ARG A 164 10.33 4.84 15.36
C ARG A 164 11.54 5.00 16.28
#